data_AF-A0A1Y2VHY9-F1
#
_entry.id   AF-A0A1Y2VHY9-F1
#
_cell.length_a   1.000
_cell.length_b   1.000
_cell.length_c   1.000
_cell.angle_alpha   90.00
_cell.angle_beta   90.00
_cell.angle_gamma   90.00
#
_symmetry.space_group_name_H-M   'P 1'
#
loop_
_entity.id
_entity.type
_entity.pdbx_description
1 polymer ?
#
loop_
_entity_poly.entity_id
_entity_poly.type
_entity_poly.pdbx_seq_one_letter_code
_entity_poly.pdbx_strand_id
1 'polypeptide(L)'
;MSRTPVIYTALIRTHHITSRKKLARVKKAALYNHLRVLVRSGGAPGIMYAEGPNEAAVGSWVNFVQNLRYKDFQCVRKPAANQNRGAGPIKDGGFEEVNSVAEFGERMEQSGLGGWWRIGMGYESSD
;
A
#
# COMPACT_ATOMS: atom_id res chain seq x y z
N MET A 1 3.02 26.22 -15.58
CA MET A 1 3.34 25.43 -14.36
C MET A 1 2.73 24.06 -14.51
N SER A 2 3.54 23.02 -14.73
CA SER A 2 3.08 21.64 -14.81
C SER A 2 2.56 21.21 -13.43
N ARG A 3 1.26 20.96 -13.29
CA ARG A 3 0.71 20.36 -12.07
C ARG A 3 1.33 18.97 -11.92
N THR A 4 2.17 18.81 -10.92
CA THR A 4 2.58 17.49 -10.46
C THR A 4 1.32 16.68 -10.16
N PRO A 5 1.15 15.48 -10.73
CA PRO A 5 -0.02 14.65 -10.45
C PRO A 5 -0.03 14.27 -8.97
N VAL A 6 -1.16 14.52 -8.31
CA VAL A 6 -1.36 14.17 -6.90
C VAL A 6 -1.54 12.66 -6.81
N ILE A 7 -0.68 12.00 -6.04
CA ILE A 7 -0.73 10.55 -5.82
C ILE A 7 -1.48 10.28 -4.52
N TYR A 8 -2.43 9.35 -4.59
CA TYR A 8 -3.18 8.90 -3.42
C TYR A 8 -2.58 7.60 -2.94
N THR A 9 -2.42 7.46 -1.63
CA THR A 9 -1.80 6.29 -1.02
C THR A 9 -2.62 5.73 0.12
N ALA A 10 -2.45 4.44 0.41
CA ALA A 10 -2.96 3.81 1.62
C ALA A 10 -1.95 2.78 2.15
N LEU A 11 -1.97 2.56 3.47
CA LEU A 11 -1.17 1.53 4.15
C LEU A 11 -2.08 0.65 5.00
N ILE A 12 -1.94 -0.65 4.84
CA ILE A 12 -2.69 -1.68 5.55
C ILE A 12 -1.72 -2.58 6.29
N ARG A 13 -2.05 -2.86 7.55
CA ARG A 13 -1.44 -3.89 8.37
C ARG A 13 -2.47 -4.99 8.63
N THR A 14 -1.99 -6.23 8.68
CA THR A 14 -2.77 -7.43 9.01
C THR A 14 -1.89 -8.35 9.86
N HIS A 15 -2.49 -9.39 10.44
CA HIS A 15 -1.75 -10.40 11.18
C HIS A 15 -0.74 -11.12 10.28
N HIS A 16 -1.17 -11.67 9.13
CA HIS A 16 -0.31 -12.26 8.11
C HIS A 16 -1.02 -12.32 6.75
N ILE A 17 -0.26 -12.50 5.67
CA ILE A 17 -0.79 -12.68 4.31
C ILE A 17 -0.16 -13.96 3.71
N THR A 18 -0.72 -15.11 4.05
CA THR A 18 -0.24 -16.43 3.59
C THR A 18 -1.10 -17.03 2.46
N SER A 19 -2.40 -16.69 2.42
CA SER A 19 -3.32 -17.24 1.42
C SER A 19 -3.00 -16.75 0.01
N ARG A 20 -2.42 -17.62 -0.82
CA ARG A 20 -2.16 -17.34 -2.25
C ARG A 20 -3.43 -16.99 -3.02
N LYS A 21 -4.56 -17.64 -2.70
CA LYS A 21 -5.87 -17.34 -3.31
C LYS A 21 -6.33 -15.91 -2.98
N LYS A 22 -6.20 -15.46 -1.73
CA LYS A 22 -6.53 -14.08 -1.37
C LYS A 22 -5.55 -13.10 -2.05
N LEU A 23 -4.25 -13.42 -2.08
CA LEU A 23 -3.26 -12.56 -2.73
C LEU A 23 -3.52 -12.38 -4.24
N ALA A 24 -3.88 -13.46 -4.94
CA ALA A 24 -4.29 -13.38 -6.35
C ALA A 24 -5.49 -12.45 -6.55
N ARG A 25 -6.46 -12.46 -5.62
CA ARG A 25 -7.59 -11.53 -5.62
C ARG A 25 -7.17 -10.09 -5.37
N VAL A 26 -6.25 -9.86 -4.42
CA VAL A 26 -5.67 -8.54 -4.15
C VAL A 26 -4.98 -7.98 -5.39
N LYS A 27 -4.15 -8.79 -6.07
CA LYS A 27 -3.50 -8.42 -7.34
C LYS A 27 -4.50 -8.08 -8.44
N LYS A 28 -5.54 -8.91 -8.61
CA LYS A 28 -6.60 -8.65 -9.60
C LYS A 28 -7.35 -7.35 -9.32
N ALA A 29 -7.67 -7.07 -8.06
CA ALA A 29 -8.31 -5.81 -7.67
C ALA A 29 -7.40 -4.60 -7.89
N ALA A 30 -6.09 -4.74 -7.66
CA ALA A 30 -5.13 -3.66 -7.92
C ALA A 30 -5.09 -3.29 -9.42
N LEU A 31 -5.02 -4.32 -10.28
CA LEU A 31 -5.05 -4.13 -11.73
C LEU A 31 -6.35 -3.45 -12.20
N TYR A 32 -7.50 -3.88 -11.68
CA TYR A 32 -8.81 -3.31 -12.02
C TYR A 32 -8.93 -1.83 -11.64
N ASN A 33 -8.30 -1.41 -10.55
CA ASN A 33 -8.31 -0.02 -10.08
C ASN A 33 -7.10 0.80 -10.59
N HIS A 34 -6.30 0.26 -11.51
CA HIS A 34 -5.09 0.90 -12.04
C HIS A 34 -4.10 1.33 -10.93
N LEU A 35 -3.96 0.50 -9.91
CA LEU A 35 -3.09 0.78 -8.77
C LEU A 35 -1.73 0.13 -8.94
N ARG A 36 -0.72 0.76 -8.32
CA ARG A 36 0.53 0.08 -7.98
C ARG A 36 0.44 -0.37 -6.52
N VAL A 37 0.68 -1.65 -6.29
CA VAL A 37 0.60 -2.27 -4.95
C VAL A 37 1.89 -2.98 -4.62
N LEU A 38 2.38 -2.77 -3.39
CA LEU A 38 3.45 -3.54 -2.77
C LEU A 38 2.87 -4.35 -1.62
N VAL A 39 3.13 -5.65 -1.57
CA VAL A 39 2.69 -6.53 -0.49
C VAL A 39 3.86 -7.24 0.13
N ARG A 40 3.94 -7.20 1.47
CA ARG A 40 4.74 -8.14 2.24
C ARG A 40 3.89 -9.34 2.63
N SER A 41 4.18 -10.50 2.06
CA SER A 41 3.44 -11.74 2.31
C SER A 41 4.21 -12.69 3.25
N GLY A 42 3.60 -13.83 3.60
CA GLY A 42 4.20 -14.82 4.49
C GLY A 42 3.86 -14.58 5.95
N GLY A 43 4.87 -14.40 6.81
CA GLY A 43 4.70 -14.33 8.27
C GLY A 43 3.98 -13.08 8.79
N ALA A 44 4.05 -12.84 10.09
CA ALA A 44 3.54 -11.61 10.70
C ALA A 44 4.62 -10.50 10.75
N PRO A 45 4.26 -9.21 10.55
CA PRO A 45 2.94 -8.71 10.13
C PRO A 45 2.75 -8.80 8.61
N GLY A 46 1.52 -9.03 8.14
CA GLY A 46 1.20 -8.83 6.72
C GLY A 46 1.05 -7.34 6.42
N ILE A 47 1.71 -6.83 5.39
CA ILE A 47 1.72 -5.39 5.05
C ILE A 47 1.29 -5.21 3.60
N MET A 48 0.44 -4.22 3.33
CA MET A 48 0.12 -3.82 1.97
C MET A 48 0.17 -2.30 1.83
N TYR A 49 0.85 -1.83 0.80
CA TYR A 49 0.84 -0.44 0.34
C TYR A 49 0.16 -0.37 -1.02
N ALA A 50 -0.64 0.67 -1.23
CA ALA A 50 -1.23 0.97 -2.52
C ALA A 50 -1.01 2.45 -2.87
N GLU A 51 -0.72 2.73 -4.14
CA GLU A 51 -0.75 4.06 -4.73
C GLU A 51 -1.57 4.09 -6.02
N GLY A 52 -2.26 5.21 -6.23
CA GLY A 52 -3.21 5.37 -7.33
C GLY A 52 -3.46 6.82 -7.73
N PRO A 53 -4.11 7.02 -8.89
CA PRO A 53 -4.29 8.35 -9.49
C PRO A 53 -5.36 9.20 -8.78
N ASN A 54 -6.23 8.57 -7.99
CA ASN A 54 -7.29 9.25 -7.26
C ASN A 54 -7.68 8.47 -5.99
N GLU A 55 -8.32 9.17 -5.05
CA GLU A 55 -8.74 8.61 -3.76
C GLU A 55 -9.75 7.47 -3.91
N ALA A 56 -10.68 7.59 -4.87
CA ALA A 56 -11.74 6.63 -5.08
C ALA A 56 -11.21 5.25 -5.51
N ALA A 57 -10.20 5.21 -6.38
CA ALA A 57 -9.55 3.98 -6.81
C ALA A 57 -8.84 3.27 -5.65
N VAL A 58 -8.07 4.04 -4.86
CA VAL A 58 -7.38 3.51 -3.67
C VAL A 58 -8.40 3.04 -2.62
N GLY A 59 -9.43 3.83 -2.35
CA GLY A 59 -10.49 3.49 -1.40
C GLY A 59 -11.29 2.25 -1.81
N SER A 60 -11.62 2.12 -3.09
CA SER A 60 -12.29 0.92 -3.62
C SER A 60 -11.47 -0.35 -3.40
N TRP A 61 -10.15 -0.26 -3.62
CA TRP A 61 -9.23 -1.37 -3.35
C TRP A 61 -9.09 -1.66 -1.85
N VAL A 62 -8.97 -0.64 -0.98
CA VAL A 62 -8.93 -0.83 0.48
C VAL A 62 -10.19 -1.54 0.97
N ASN A 63 -11.37 -1.11 0.52
CA ASN A 63 -12.66 -1.75 0.83
C ASN A 63 -12.70 -3.21 0.37
N PHE A 64 -12.18 -3.49 -0.83
CA PHE A 64 -12.05 -4.86 -1.33
C PHE A 64 -11.16 -5.72 -0.42
N VAL A 65 -9.98 -5.23 -0.02
CA VAL A 65 -9.05 -5.95 0.85
C VAL A 65 -9.66 -6.19 2.24
N GLN A 66 -10.35 -5.20 2.82
CA GLN A 66 -11.08 -5.36 4.08
C GLN A 66 -12.14 -6.47 4.00
N ASN A 67 -12.78 -6.62 2.85
CA ASN A 67 -13.75 -7.69 2.57
C ASN A 67 -13.14 -9.09 2.37
N LEU A 68 -11.81 -9.20 2.27
CA LEU A 68 -11.13 -10.49 2.34
C LEU A 68 -10.95 -11.01 3.78
N ARG A 69 -11.33 -10.21 4.80
CA ARG A 69 -11.31 -10.58 6.23
C ARG A 69 -9.97 -11.20 6.64
N TYR A 70 -8.89 -10.46 6.42
CA TYR A 70 -7.61 -10.79 7.04
C TYR A 70 -7.72 -10.57 8.56
N LYS A 71 -7.08 -11.42 9.36
CA LYS A 71 -7.03 -11.26 10.81
C LYS A 71 -6.31 -9.95 11.15
N ASP A 72 -6.80 -9.24 12.17
CA ASP A 72 -6.25 -7.98 12.67
C ASP A 72 -6.07 -6.93 11.55
N PHE A 73 -7.02 -6.85 10.62
CA PHE A 73 -7.00 -5.86 9.55
C PHE A 73 -7.05 -4.45 10.14
N GLN A 74 -6.06 -3.62 9.76
CA GLN A 74 -5.98 -2.22 10.11
C GLN A 74 -5.54 -1.42 8.90
N CYS A 75 -6.34 -0.43 8.49
CA CYS A 75 -5.91 0.58 7.54
C CYS A 75 -5.19 1.70 8.31
N VAL A 76 -3.90 1.48 8.56
CA VAL A 76 -3.07 2.36 9.42
C VAL A 76 -2.80 3.72 8.77
N ARG A 77 -2.87 3.80 7.44
CA ARG A 77 -2.98 5.07 6.71
C ARG A 77 -4.15 4.96 5.72
N LYS A 78 -5.18 5.77 5.96
CA LYS A 78 -6.38 5.84 5.10
C LYS A 78 -6.02 6.39 3.71
N PRO A 79 -6.81 6.07 2.68
CA PRO A 79 -6.68 6.68 1.37
C PRO A 79 -6.66 8.21 1.49
N ALA A 80 -5.56 8.83 1.05
CA ALA A 80 -5.41 10.28 1.06
C ALA A 80 -4.31 10.68 0.07
N ALA A 81 -4.37 11.93 -0.38
CA ALA A 81 -3.29 12.55 -1.15
C ALA A 81 -1.99 12.54 -0.32
N ASN A 82 -0.91 12.04 -0.90
CA ASN A 82 0.38 11.94 -0.23
C ASN A 82 1.36 12.94 -0.81
N GLN A 83 1.64 14.00 -0.05
CA GLN A 83 2.53 15.08 -0.45
C GLN A 83 4.01 14.64 -0.45
N ASN A 84 4.36 13.64 0.36
CA ASN A 84 5.72 13.08 0.42
C ASN A 84 6.00 12.19 -0.80
N ARG A 85 4.96 11.67 -1.44
CA ARG A 85 5.10 10.87 -2.64
C ARG A 85 5.47 11.80 -3.80
N GLY A 86 6.75 11.78 -4.16
CA GLY A 86 7.29 12.61 -5.24
C GLY A 86 6.60 12.40 -6.59
N ALA A 87 6.68 13.42 -7.44
CA ALA A 87 6.22 13.41 -8.82
C ALA A 87 6.85 12.26 -9.60
N GLY A 88 6.11 11.19 -9.85
CA GLY A 88 6.59 10.09 -10.67
C GLY A 88 5.41 9.36 -11.30
N PRO A 89 5.60 8.74 -12.47
CA PRO A 89 4.53 7.98 -13.09
C PRO A 89 4.11 6.84 -12.16
N ILE A 90 2.83 6.79 -11.83
CA ILE A 90 2.22 5.54 -11.39
C ILE A 90 2.33 4.63 -12.62
N LYS A 91 3.16 3.59 -12.54
CA LYS A 91 3.12 2.55 -13.56
C LYS A 91 1.75 1.88 -13.43
N ASP A 92 0.87 2.08 -14.41
CA ASP A 92 -0.45 1.48 -14.41
C ASP A 92 -0.33 -0.05 -14.22
N GLY A 93 -0.97 -0.57 -13.17
CA GLY A 93 -1.09 -2.02 -12.95
C GLY A 93 0.16 -2.73 -12.40
N GLY A 94 0.89 -2.11 -11.47
CA GLY A 94 2.02 -2.76 -10.79
C GLY A 94 1.59 -3.59 -9.58
N PHE A 95 2.07 -4.85 -9.48
CA PHE A 95 1.97 -5.62 -8.24
C PHE A 95 3.33 -6.23 -7.91
N GLU A 96 3.84 -5.89 -6.74
CA GLU A 96 5.11 -6.39 -6.22
C GLU A 96 4.91 -7.10 -4.90
N GLU A 97 5.61 -8.21 -4.73
CA GLU A 97 5.55 -9.04 -3.54
C GLU A 97 6.95 -9.20 -2.96
N VAL A 98 7.07 -8.94 -1.66
CA VAL A 98 8.31 -9.06 -0.89
C VAL A 98 8.08 -9.97 0.31
N ASN A 99 9.15 -10.55 0.85
CA ASN A 99 9.03 -11.57 1.90
C ASN A 99 9.41 -11.05 3.30
N SER A 100 10.12 -9.92 3.36
CA SER A 100 10.60 -9.33 4.61
C SER A 100 10.10 -7.91 4.83
N VAL A 101 10.01 -7.50 6.11
CA VAL A 101 9.70 -6.12 6.49
C VAL A 101 10.83 -5.18 6.09
N ALA A 102 12.08 -5.63 6.17
CA ALA A 102 13.25 -4.86 5.76
C ALA A 102 13.19 -4.48 4.28
N GLU A 103 12.93 -5.45 3.40
CA GLU A 103 12.79 -5.22 1.96
C GLU A 103 11.59 -4.30 1.65
N PHE A 104 10.48 -4.48 2.36
CA PHE A 104 9.33 -3.59 2.22
C PHE A 104 9.69 -2.14 2.60
N GLY A 105 10.40 -1.97 3.72
CA GLY A 105 10.88 -0.67 4.19
C GLY A 105 11.82 -0.01 3.19
N GLU A 106 12.76 -0.77 2.62
CA GLU A 106 13.67 -0.28 1.58
C GLU A 106 12.91 0.27 0.37
N ARG A 107 11.85 -0.43 -0.10
CA ARG A 107 11.01 0.08 -1.20
C ARG A 107 10.24 1.35 -0.84
N MET A 108 9.83 1.50 0.41
CA MET A 108 9.20 2.74 0.88
C MET A 108 10.21 3.89 0.93
N GLU A 109 11.43 3.66 1.40
CA GLU A 109 12.53 4.65 1.41
C GLU A 109 12.87 5.10 -0.03
N GLN A 110 13.04 4.14 -0.96
CA GLN A 110 13.27 4.43 -2.38
C GLN A 110 12.15 5.25 -3.03
N SER A 111 10.93 5.17 -2.48
CA SER A 111 9.76 5.92 -2.95
C SER A 111 9.57 7.27 -2.25
N GLY A 112 10.50 7.67 -1.37
CA GLY A 112 10.41 8.89 -0.55
C GLY A 112 9.39 8.81 0.58
N LEU A 113 8.91 7.61 0.92
CA LEU A 113 7.86 7.37 1.90
C LEU A 113 8.37 6.83 3.24
N GLY A 114 9.69 6.89 3.47
CA GLY A 114 10.39 6.44 4.68
C GLY A 114 9.72 6.79 6.01
N GLY A 115 9.66 8.08 6.33
CA GLY A 115 9.00 8.53 7.57
C GLY A 115 7.50 8.20 7.58
N TRP A 116 6.82 8.34 6.43
CA TRP A 116 5.38 8.10 6.34
C TRP A 116 4.99 6.65 6.69
N TRP A 117 5.76 5.66 6.20
CA TRP A 117 5.51 4.25 6.47
C TRP A 117 5.92 3.87 7.89
N ARG A 118 7.06 4.38 8.40
CA ARG A 118 7.53 4.15 9.77
C ARG A 118 6.51 4.63 10.80
N ILE A 119 5.98 5.85 10.63
CA ILE A 119 4.93 6.38 11.51
C ILE A 119 3.64 5.54 11.36
N GLY A 120 3.25 5.17 10.13
CA GLY A 120 2.08 4.33 9.90
C GLY A 120 2.18 2.94 10.55
N MET A 121 3.39 2.39 10.64
CA MET A 121 3.66 1.11 11.29
C MET A 121 3.88 1.23 12.81
N GLY A 122 3.98 2.45 13.34
CA GLY A 122 4.26 2.73 14.75
C GLY A 122 5.72 2.53 15.13
N TYR A 123 6.65 2.59 14.16
CA TYR A 123 8.09 2.57 14.42
C TYR A 123 8.62 3.94 14.84
N GLU A 124 7.86 4.99 14.51
CA GLU A 124 8.15 6.38 14.87
C GLU A 124 6.87 7.10 15.27
N SER A 125 7.01 8.13 16.10
CA SER A 125 5.91 9.04 16.44
C SER A 125 5.73 10.09 15.35
N SER A 126 4.48 10.51 15.13
CA SER A 126 4.23 11.77 14.44
C SER A 126 4.39 12.87 15.47
N ASP A 127 5.49 13.62 15.43
CA ASP A 127 5.56 14.92 16.12
C ASP A 127 4.54 15.91 15.51
#